data_AF-A0A2N8ZEN8-F1
#
_entry.id   AF-A0A2N8ZEN8-F1
#
_cell.length_a   1.000
_cell.length_b   1.000
_cell.length_c   1.000
_cell.angle_alpha   90.00
_cell.angle_beta   90.00
_cell.angle_gamma   90.00
#
_symmetry.space_group_name_H-M   'P 1'
#
loop_
_entity.id
_entity.type
_entity.pdbx_description
1 polymer ?
#
loop_
_entity_poly.entity_id
_entity_poly.type
_entity_poly.pdbx_seq_one_letter_code
_entity_poly.pdbx_strand_id
1 'polypeptide(L)'
;MPNFKTDYSNQNMFVPIIIDEQLIPGTIEYAISHIVDNHLDLSPFDAHYHNDKNGAAAYPPSIMLKVIFYAYSLGMLTSRRIERACINNVTFMCLSGDERPHFTTIAAFIAQMKDTIEPLFTQVLMICDEQGLIGRNMFAIDGCKISSNASKEWSGTHEELRRKKEKLQRGEPANYRASSKPRFAPK
;
A
#
# COMPACT_ATOMS: atom_id res chain seq x y z
N MET A 1 -7.59 38.45 39.42
CA MET A 1 -6.94 37.14 39.17
C MET A 1 -7.45 36.59 37.86
N PRO A 2 -6.63 35.89 37.05
CA PRO A 2 -7.10 35.28 35.81
C PRO A 2 -8.11 34.15 36.10
N ASN A 3 -9.17 34.07 35.28
CA ASN A 3 -10.24 33.07 35.38
C ASN A 3 -10.07 32.03 34.26
N PHE A 4 -9.45 30.89 34.57
CA PHE A 4 -9.22 29.81 33.62
C PHE A 4 -10.35 28.78 33.64
N LYS A 5 -10.53 28.07 32.52
CA LYS A 5 -11.43 26.90 32.46
C LYS A 5 -10.87 25.77 33.33
N THR A 6 -11.77 24.99 33.92
CA THR A 6 -11.41 23.79 34.69
C THR A 6 -10.72 22.76 33.79
N ASP A 7 -9.60 22.22 34.26
CA ASP A 7 -8.91 21.11 33.61
C ASP A 7 -9.55 19.77 34.03
N TYR A 8 -9.97 19.00 33.04
CA TYR A 8 -10.60 17.68 33.21
C TYR A 8 -9.71 16.53 32.70
N SER A 9 -8.42 16.77 32.47
CA SER A 9 -7.46 15.79 31.94
C SER A 9 -7.33 14.49 32.78
N ASN A 10 -7.77 14.50 34.04
CA ASN A 10 -7.78 13.35 34.94
C ASN A 10 -9.11 12.58 35.01
N GLN A 11 -10.13 12.99 34.24
CA GLN A 11 -11.41 12.29 34.20
C GLN A 11 -11.43 11.22 33.10
N ASN A 12 -12.05 10.07 33.41
CA ASN A 12 -12.29 9.03 32.41
C ASN A 12 -13.40 9.48 31.44
N MET A 13 -13.16 9.26 30.15
CA MET A 13 -14.13 9.53 29.09
C MET A 13 -14.36 8.24 28.30
N PHE A 14 -15.63 7.92 28.03
CA PHE A 14 -15.99 6.84 27.12
C PHE A 14 -16.24 7.43 25.74
N VAL A 15 -15.59 6.87 24.72
CA VAL A 15 -15.79 7.25 23.31
C VAL A 15 -16.45 6.08 22.60
N PRO A 16 -17.77 6.13 22.32
CA PRO A 16 -18.41 5.10 21.51
C PRO A 16 -17.89 5.18 20.07
N ILE A 17 -17.38 4.06 19.55
CA ILE A 17 -16.93 3.95 18.17
C ILE A 17 -17.98 3.16 17.39
N ILE A 18 -18.67 3.81 16.47
CA ILE A 18 -19.57 3.18 15.50
C ILE A 18 -18.80 3.09 14.19
N ILE A 19 -18.30 1.89 13.86
CA ILE A 19 -17.36 1.66 12.74
C ILE A 19 -17.91 2.21 11.43
N ASP A 20 -19.18 1.91 11.12
CA ASP A 20 -19.85 2.32 9.88
C ASP A 20 -20.01 3.84 9.75
N GLU A 21 -19.98 4.58 10.87
CA GLU A 21 -20.10 6.04 10.89
C GLU A 21 -18.74 6.75 10.91
N GLN A 22 -17.64 6.04 11.21
CA GLN A 22 -16.30 6.64 11.24
C GLN A 22 -15.67 6.78 9.85
N LEU A 23 -16.08 5.96 8.88
CA LEU A 23 -15.58 6.04 7.51
C LEU A 23 -16.48 6.96 6.69
N ILE A 24 -16.11 8.23 6.64
CA ILE A 24 -16.90 9.26 5.98
C ILE A 24 -16.68 9.21 4.45
N PRO A 25 -17.75 9.13 3.64
CA PRO A 25 -17.62 9.20 2.18
C PRO A 25 -16.84 10.43 1.71
N GLY A 26 -15.89 10.21 0.81
CA GLY A 26 -15.00 11.27 0.29
C GLY A 26 -13.67 11.41 1.02
N THR A 27 -13.46 10.69 2.14
CA THR A 27 -12.13 10.60 2.77
C THR A 27 -11.30 9.45 2.20
N ILE A 28 -10.00 9.47 2.44
CA ILE A 28 -9.08 8.47 1.91
C ILE A 28 -9.26 7.10 2.59
N GLU A 29 -9.52 7.07 3.90
CA GLU A 29 -9.84 5.84 4.64
C GLU A 29 -11.10 5.16 4.10
N TYR A 30 -12.13 5.93 3.75
CA TYR A 30 -13.33 5.41 3.11
C TYR A 30 -13.01 4.85 1.73
N ALA A 31 -12.28 5.61 0.90
CA ALA A 31 -11.89 5.16 -0.44
C ALA A 31 -11.09 3.84 -0.40
N ILE A 32 -10.14 3.73 0.52
CA ILE A 32 -9.35 2.51 0.72
C ILE A 32 -10.24 1.35 1.13
N SER A 33 -11.11 1.52 2.14
CA SER A 33 -12.00 0.44 2.56
C SER A 33 -12.93 0.02 1.41
N HIS A 34 -13.53 0.97 0.72
CA HIS A 34 -14.45 0.71 -0.38
C HIS A 34 -13.77 -0.03 -1.53
N ILE A 35 -12.56 0.38 -1.93
CA ILE A 35 -11.78 -0.31 -2.97
C ILE A 35 -11.43 -1.73 -2.53
N VAL A 36 -10.91 -1.90 -1.31
CA VAL A 36 -10.52 -3.24 -0.83
C VAL A 36 -11.71 -4.17 -0.73
N ASP A 37 -12.88 -3.68 -0.30
CA ASP A 37 -14.05 -4.53 -0.07
C ASP A 37 -14.84 -4.86 -1.35
N ASN A 38 -14.87 -3.95 -2.34
CA ASN A 38 -15.80 -4.07 -3.48
C ASN A 38 -15.11 -4.24 -4.83
N HIS A 39 -13.81 -3.95 -4.91
CA HIS A 39 -13.12 -3.79 -6.19
C HIS A 39 -11.88 -4.67 -6.34
N LEU A 40 -11.30 -5.13 -5.24
CA LEU A 40 -10.12 -5.99 -5.27
C LEU A 40 -10.48 -7.46 -5.18
N ASP A 41 -9.99 -8.25 -6.13
CA ASP A 41 -9.99 -9.70 -5.99
C ASP A 41 -8.86 -10.12 -5.05
N LEU A 42 -9.24 -10.55 -3.84
CA LEU A 42 -8.33 -10.99 -2.79
C LEU A 42 -8.09 -12.51 -2.81
N SER A 43 -8.72 -13.26 -3.72
CA SER A 43 -8.50 -14.71 -3.84
C SER A 43 -7.04 -15.13 -4.05
N PRO A 44 -6.14 -14.33 -4.67
CA PRO A 44 -4.72 -14.68 -4.73
C PRO A 44 -4.05 -14.79 -3.36
N PHE A 45 -4.59 -14.12 -2.33
CA PHE A 45 -4.08 -14.23 -0.98
C PHE A 45 -4.45 -15.56 -0.33
N ASP A 46 -5.58 -16.19 -0.68
CA ASP A 46 -6.06 -17.43 -0.05
C ASP A 46 -5.04 -18.56 -0.14
N ALA A 47 -4.26 -18.62 -1.23
CA ALA A 47 -3.20 -19.61 -1.43
C ALA A 47 -2.07 -19.52 -0.38
N HIS A 48 -1.92 -18.38 0.30
CA HIS A 48 -0.92 -18.17 1.35
C HIS A 48 -1.41 -18.58 2.73
N TYR A 49 -2.70 -18.87 2.89
CA TYR A 49 -3.29 -19.25 4.17
C TYR A 49 -3.41 -20.76 4.29
N HIS A 50 -2.64 -21.33 5.22
CA HIS A 50 -2.83 -22.70 5.67
C HIS A 50 -3.74 -22.70 6.89
N ASN A 51 -5.04 -22.56 6.65
CA ASN A 51 -6.07 -22.55 7.71
C ASN A 51 -6.36 -23.97 8.22
N ASP A 52 -5.33 -24.69 8.69
CA ASP A 52 -5.57 -25.88 9.47
C ASP A 52 -6.31 -25.52 10.78
N LYS A 53 -7.03 -26.47 11.36
CA LYS A 53 -7.78 -26.21 12.61
C LYS A 53 -6.85 -26.05 13.84
N ASN A 54 -5.54 -25.98 13.62
CA ASN A 54 -4.52 -26.08 14.65
C ASN A 54 -3.70 -24.79 14.70
N GLY A 55 -4.06 -23.88 15.60
CA GLY A 55 -3.31 -22.64 15.80
C GLY A 55 -4.23 -21.43 15.92
N ALA A 56 -3.62 -20.24 15.89
CA ALA A 56 -4.37 -18.99 15.88
C ALA A 56 -5.03 -18.76 14.52
N ALA A 57 -6.26 -18.24 14.54
CA ALA A 57 -6.93 -17.82 13.31
C ALA A 57 -6.12 -16.72 12.61
N ALA A 58 -6.05 -16.79 11.30
CA ALA A 58 -5.29 -15.85 10.51
C ALA A 58 -6.10 -14.57 10.25
N TYR A 59 -5.42 -13.43 10.13
CA TYR A 59 -6.08 -12.17 9.80
C TYR A 59 -6.57 -12.17 8.35
N PRO A 60 -7.80 -11.73 8.08
CA PRO A 60 -8.30 -11.53 6.72
C PRO A 60 -7.37 -10.60 5.90
N PRO A 61 -7.05 -10.94 4.63
CA PRO A 61 -6.26 -10.08 3.75
C PRO A 61 -6.84 -8.66 3.61
N SER A 62 -8.16 -8.54 3.61
CA SER A 62 -8.86 -7.25 3.52
C SER A 62 -8.49 -6.31 4.67
N ILE A 63 -8.51 -6.81 5.92
CA ILE A 63 -8.11 -6.04 7.10
C ILE A 63 -6.65 -5.60 7.00
N MET A 64 -5.76 -6.53 6.62
CA MET A 64 -4.33 -6.24 6.49
C MET A 64 -4.07 -5.17 5.42
N LEU A 65 -4.70 -5.29 4.26
CA LEU A 65 -4.56 -4.31 3.16
C LEU A 65 -5.08 -2.93 3.56
N LYS A 66 -6.25 -2.83 4.19
CA LYS A 66 -6.83 -1.55 4.63
C LYS A 66 -5.88 -0.79 5.55
N VAL A 67 -5.37 -1.44 6.61
CA VAL A 67 -4.48 -0.77 7.56
C VAL A 67 -3.12 -0.43 6.96
N ILE A 68 -2.58 -1.28 6.08
CA ILE A 68 -1.28 -1.04 5.43
C ILE A 68 -1.40 0.12 4.43
N PHE A 69 -2.41 0.12 3.56
CA PHE A 69 -2.61 1.18 2.57
C PHE A 69 -2.90 2.51 3.23
N TYR A 70 -3.75 2.52 4.27
CA TYR A 70 -4.02 3.75 4.99
C TYR A 70 -2.77 4.27 5.70
N ALA A 71 -1.99 3.40 6.36
CA ALA A 71 -0.71 3.76 6.93
C ALA A 71 0.26 4.37 5.91
N TYR A 72 0.38 3.78 4.72
CA TYR A 72 1.25 4.28 3.67
C TYR A 72 0.80 5.64 3.14
N SER A 73 -0.52 5.87 3.03
CA SER A 73 -1.06 7.18 2.65
C SER A 73 -0.69 8.29 3.66
N LEU A 74 -0.47 7.93 4.91
CA LEU A 74 -0.02 8.83 5.98
C LEU A 74 1.52 8.86 6.15
N GLY A 75 2.29 8.19 5.28
CA GLY A 75 3.74 8.06 5.39
C GLY A 75 4.22 7.19 6.56
N MET A 76 3.37 6.33 7.12
CA MET A 76 3.70 5.39 8.19
C MET A 76 4.23 4.07 7.60
N LEU A 77 5.56 3.98 7.43
CA LEU A 77 6.17 2.85 6.72
C LEU A 77 6.60 1.67 7.60
N THR A 78 6.70 1.85 8.92
CA THR A 78 7.22 0.79 9.81
C THR A 78 6.08 -0.01 10.43
N SER A 79 6.16 -1.34 10.39
CA SER A 79 5.10 -2.21 10.92
C SER A 79 4.77 -1.96 12.40
N ARG A 80 5.77 -1.55 13.20
CA ARG A 80 5.56 -1.14 14.61
C ARG A 80 4.74 0.14 14.74
N ARG A 81 4.85 1.09 13.80
CA ARG A 81 3.99 2.28 13.80
C ARG A 81 2.56 1.91 13.43
N ILE A 82 2.39 1.00 12.48
CA ILE A 82 1.08 0.50 12.05
C ILE A 82 0.39 -0.23 13.23
N GLU A 83 1.09 -1.17 13.89
CA GLU A 83 0.60 -1.85 15.10
C GLU A 83 0.12 -0.85 16.18
N ARG A 84 0.96 0.15 16.50
CA ARG A 84 0.60 1.20 17.47
C ARG A 84 -0.59 2.03 17.03
N ALA A 85 -0.78 2.23 15.72
CA ALA A 85 -1.93 2.95 15.19
C ALA A 85 -3.21 2.12 15.36
N CYS A 86 -3.18 0.81 15.08
CA CYS A 86 -4.31 -0.09 15.36
C CYS A 86 -4.73 -0.11 16.84
N ILE A 87 -3.82 0.21 17.77
CA ILE A 87 -4.12 0.26 19.21
C ILE A 87 -4.66 1.63 19.66
N ASN A 88 -4.22 2.74 19.06
CA ASN A 88 -4.42 4.08 19.62
C ASN A 88 -5.20 5.04 18.71
N ASN A 89 -5.42 4.69 17.44
CA ASN A 89 -6.06 5.57 16.48
C ASN A 89 -7.42 4.98 16.05
N VAL A 90 -8.48 5.76 16.27
CA VAL A 90 -9.87 5.35 15.99
C VAL A 90 -10.08 4.95 14.53
N THR A 91 -9.49 5.66 13.57
CA THR A 91 -9.62 5.32 12.16
C THR A 91 -8.98 3.96 11.85
N PHE A 92 -7.82 3.66 12.45
CA PHE A 92 -7.19 2.35 12.30
C PHE A 92 -8.01 1.24 12.98
N MET A 93 -8.57 1.50 14.17
CA MET A 93 -9.50 0.57 14.82
C MET A 93 -10.71 0.30 13.92
N CYS A 94 -11.25 1.29 13.23
CA CYS A 94 -12.38 1.10 12.33
C CYS A 94 -11.99 0.30 11.08
N LEU A 95 -10.85 0.62 10.47
CA LEU A 95 -10.34 -0.11 9.30
C LEU A 95 -9.98 -1.56 9.63
N SER A 96 -9.53 -1.84 10.86
CA SER A 96 -9.20 -3.18 11.30
C SER A 96 -10.35 -3.95 11.94
N GLY A 97 -11.48 -3.30 12.22
CA GLY A 97 -12.56 -3.92 13.01
C GLY A 97 -12.16 -4.18 14.47
N ASP A 98 -11.34 -3.32 15.07
CA ASP A 98 -10.67 -3.43 16.37
C ASP A 98 -9.69 -4.61 16.48
N GLU A 99 -9.35 -5.24 15.36
CA GLU A 99 -8.23 -6.18 15.32
C GLU A 99 -6.90 -5.44 15.49
N ARG A 100 -5.96 -6.09 16.19
CA ARG A 100 -4.65 -5.52 16.53
C ARG A 100 -3.51 -6.42 16.05
N PRO A 101 -3.26 -6.49 14.72
CA PRO A 101 -2.19 -7.32 14.19
C PRO A 101 -0.84 -6.91 14.75
N HIS A 102 -0.10 -7.87 15.29
CA HIS A 102 1.25 -7.64 15.80
C HIS A 102 2.19 -7.21 14.67
N PHE A 103 3.21 -6.40 14.98
CA PHE A 103 4.12 -5.84 13.98
C PHE A 103 4.83 -6.91 13.12
N THR A 104 5.05 -8.12 13.66
CA THR A 104 5.63 -9.25 12.93
C THR A 104 4.69 -9.79 11.87
N THR A 105 3.39 -9.86 12.18
CA THR A 105 2.35 -10.31 11.26
C THR A 105 2.20 -9.34 10.10
N ILE A 106 2.20 -8.04 10.40
CA ILE A 106 2.18 -6.98 9.38
C ILE A 106 3.42 -7.08 8.48
N ALA A 107 4.60 -7.22 9.06
CA ALA A 107 5.84 -7.34 8.29
C ALA A 107 5.86 -8.59 7.40
N ALA A 108 5.40 -9.74 7.93
CA ALA A 108 5.31 -10.99 7.18
C ALA A 108 4.33 -10.86 6.00
N PHE A 109 3.16 -10.27 6.22
CA PHE A 109 2.17 -10.03 5.17
C PHE A 109 2.73 -9.13 4.06
N ILE A 110 3.36 -8.00 4.41
CA ILE A 110 3.99 -7.10 3.42
C ILE A 110 5.08 -7.82 2.62
N ALA A 111 5.89 -8.66 3.27
CA ALA A 111 6.96 -9.40 2.60
C ALA A 111 6.41 -10.42 1.58
N GLN A 112 5.29 -11.06 1.91
CA GLN A 112 4.59 -12.00 1.01
C GLN A 112 3.85 -11.29 -0.12
N MET A 113 3.36 -10.07 0.13
CA MET A 113 2.57 -9.29 -0.83
C MET A 113 3.33 -8.87 -2.08
N LYS A 114 4.68 -8.96 -2.11
CA LYS A 114 5.51 -8.46 -3.21
C LYS A 114 5.10 -9.00 -4.59
N ASP A 115 4.72 -10.27 -4.67
CA ASP A 115 4.35 -10.89 -5.95
C ASP A 115 2.85 -10.68 -6.27
N THR A 116 2.05 -10.35 -5.26
CA THR A 116 0.58 -10.17 -5.36
C THR A 116 0.18 -8.70 -5.57
N ILE A 117 1.03 -7.75 -5.18
CA ILE A 117 0.72 -6.31 -5.22
C ILE A 117 0.63 -5.76 -6.64
N GLU A 118 1.45 -6.26 -7.57
CA GLU A 118 1.46 -5.79 -8.96
C GLU A 118 0.15 -6.12 -9.69
N PRO A 119 -0.36 -7.37 -9.67
CA PRO A 119 -1.69 -7.68 -10.20
C PRO A 119 -2.79 -6.87 -9.53
N LEU A 120 -2.73 -6.70 -8.21
CA LEU A 120 -3.75 -5.99 -7.44
C LEU A 120 -3.76 -4.48 -7.76
N PHE A 121 -2.59 -3.86 -7.88
CA PHE A 121 -2.49 -2.46 -8.30
C PHE A 121 -2.94 -2.27 -9.76
N THR A 122 -2.68 -3.26 -10.62
CA THR A 122 -3.21 -3.26 -11.99
C THR A 122 -4.74 -3.21 -12.00
N GLN A 123 -5.42 -3.96 -11.13
CA GLN A 123 -6.87 -3.90 -10.98
C GLN A 123 -7.34 -2.50 -10.57
N VAL A 124 -6.67 -1.87 -9.60
CA VAL A 124 -6.98 -0.48 -9.21
C VAL A 124 -6.87 0.47 -10.40
N LEU A 125 -5.82 0.36 -11.21
CA LEU A 125 -5.65 1.21 -12.39
C LEU A 125 -6.74 0.97 -13.44
N MET A 126 -7.11 -0.28 -13.68
CA MET A 126 -8.21 -0.62 -14.61
C MET A 126 -9.52 0.00 -14.15
N ILE A 127 -9.84 -0.12 -12.86
CA ILE A 127 -11.08 0.43 -12.28
C ILE A 127 -11.07 1.96 -12.34
N CYS A 128 -9.93 2.59 -12.06
CA CYS A 128 -9.78 4.03 -12.20
C CYS A 128 -9.90 4.49 -13.67
N ASP A 129 -9.47 3.72 -14.68
CA ASP A 129 -9.71 4.06 -16.09
C ASP A 129 -11.19 3.86 -16.48
N GLU A 130 -11.83 2.77 -16.02
CA GLU A 130 -13.26 2.51 -16.25
C GLU A 130 -14.15 3.62 -15.68
N GLN A 131 -13.79 4.14 -14.50
CA GLN A 131 -14.50 5.25 -13.85
C GLN A 131 -14.10 6.63 -14.39
N GLY A 132 -13.18 6.70 -15.37
CA GLY A 132 -12.70 7.96 -15.95
C GLY A 132 -11.86 8.82 -15.00
N LEU A 133 -11.32 8.22 -13.92
CA LEU A 133 -10.51 8.87 -12.91
C LEU A 133 -9.04 9.03 -13.33
N ILE A 134 -8.58 8.24 -14.32
CA ILE A 134 -7.25 8.40 -14.91
C ILE A 134 -7.33 9.32 -16.12
N GLY A 135 -6.73 10.51 -16.00
CA GLY A 135 -6.49 11.37 -17.16
C GLY A 135 -5.56 10.65 -18.15
N ARG A 136 -6.10 10.19 -19.29
CA ARG A 136 -5.42 9.44 -20.36
C ARG A 136 -4.23 10.15 -21.04
N ASN A 137 -3.79 11.28 -20.48
CA ASN A 137 -2.81 12.19 -21.05
C ASN A 137 -1.44 12.10 -20.34
N MET A 138 -1.38 11.78 -19.04
CA MET A 138 -0.12 11.70 -18.29
C MET A 138 -0.31 10.98 -16.94
N PHE A 139 0.48 9.95 -16.69
CA PHE A 139 0.54 9.25 -15.39
C PHE A 139 1.88 9.56 -14.72
N ALA A 140 1.86 10.27 -13.59
CA ALA A 140 3.06 10.56 -12.81
C ALA A 140 3.09 9.68 -11.56
N ILE A 141 4.11 8.82 -11.46
CA ILE A 141 4.39 8.05 -10.24
C ILE A 141 5.35 8.89 -9.41
N ASP A 142 4.84 9.84 -8.63
CA ASP A 142 5.66 10.57 -7.66
C ASP A 142 5.52 9.93 -6.29
N GLY A 143 6.50 9.09 -5.92
CA GLY A 143 6.45 8.43 -4.62
C GLY A 143 7.26 7.15 -4.48
N CYS A 144 8.49 7.07 -4.99
CA CYS A 144 9.54 6.23 -4.40
C CYS A 144 10.87 6.50 -5.13
N LYS A 145 11.94 6.79 -4.39
CA LYS A 145 13.30 6.48 -4.89
C LYS A 145 13.45 4.96 -4.84
N ILE A 146 12.81 4.27 -5.78
CA ILE A 146 13.17 2.89 -6.07
C ILE A 146 14.64 2.98 -6.51
N SER A 147 15.53 2.21 -5.91
CA SER A 147 16.83 1.98 -6.55
C SER A 147 16.52 1.20 -7.82
N SER A 148 16.23 1.95 -8.88
CA SER A 148 15.77 1.38 -10.11
C SER A 148 16.88 0.48 -10.63
N ASN A 149 16.58 -0.80 -10.80
CA ASN A 149 17.19 -1.58 -11.87
C ASN A 149 16.50 -1.24 -13.22
N ALA A 150 15.93 -0.03 -13.34
CA ALA A 150 15.70 0.55 -14.64
C ALA A 150 17.09 0.89 -15.18
N SER A 151 17.63 0.03 -16.03
CA SER A 151 18.79 0.44 -16.80
C SER A 151 18.43 1.74 -17.52
N LYS A 152 19.40 2.65 -17.69
CA LYS A 152 19.22 3.86 -18.51
C LYS A 152 18.69 3.55 -19.93
N GLU A 153 18.71 2.28 -20.33
CA GLU A 153 18.16 1.78 -21.58
C GLU A 153 16.63 1.69 -21.62
N TRP A 154 15.94 1.59 -20.48
CA TRP A 154 14.46 1.49 -20.40
C TRP A 154 13.76 2.81 -20.07
N SER A 155 14.53 3.87 -19.82
CA SER A 155 14.04 5.24 -19.69
C SER A 155 14.37 6.06 -20.94
N GLY A 156 13.46 6.90 -21.42
CA GLY A 156 13.69 7.80 -22.55
C GLY A 156 12.45 8.59 -22.92
N THR A 157 12.61 9.56 -23.82
CA THR A 157 11.50 10.29 -24.42
C THR A 157 10.65 9.37 -25.30
N HIS A 158 9.40 9.77 -25.57
CA HIS A 158 8.44 8.96 -26.32
C HIS A 158 8.97 8.56 -27.71
N GLU A 159 9.74 9.43 -28.36
CA GLU A 159 10.39 9.14 -29.65
C GLU A 159 11.51 8.09 -29.52
N GLU A 160 12.35 8.19 -28.48
CA GLU A 160 13.45 7.25 -28.24
C GLU A 160 12.94 5.83 -27.94
N LEU A 161 11.87 5.73 -27.16
CA LEU A 161 11.21 4.45 -26.85
C LEU A 161 10.54 3.84 -28.09
N ARG A 162 9.92 4.67 -28.94
CA ARG A 162 9.29 4.23 -30.20
C ARG A 162 10.35 3.67 -31.16
N ARG A 163 11.47 4.36 -31.31
CA ARG A 163 12.60 3.91 -32.15
C ARG A 163 13.25 2.62 -31.62
N LYS A 164 13.32 2.44 -30.30
CA LYS A 164 13.82 1.19 -29.69
C LYS A 164 12.86 0.01 -29.88
N LYS A 165 11.55 0.24 -29.73
CA LYS A 165 10.52 -0.77 -30.02
C LYS A 165 10.67 -1.31 -31.44
N GLU A 166 10.81 -0.43 -32.42
CA GLU A 166 11.00 -0.82 -33.82
C GLU A 166 12.30 -1.59 -34.05
N LYS A 167 13.37 -1.27 -33.32
CA LYS A 167 14.66 -1.96 -33.40
C LYS A 167 14.59 -3.38 -32.83
N LEU A 168 13.90 -3.56 -31.70
CA LEU A 168 13.66 -4.87 -31.07
C LEU A 168 12.77 -5.77 -31.95
N GLN A 169 11.74 -5.19 -32.59
CA GLN A 169 10.86 -5.92 -33.51
C GLN A 169 11.56 -6.40 -34.79
N ARG A 170 12.67 -5.74 -35.17
CA ARG A 170 13.52 -6.16 -36.31
C ARG A 170 14.54 -7.24 -35.95
N GLY A 171 14.57 -7.70 -34.69
CA GLY A 171 15.44 -8.78 -34.25
C GLY A 171 16.94 -8.43 -34.17
N GLU A 172 17.30 -7.14 -34.19
CA GLU A 172 18.69 -6.73 -34.01
C GLU A 172 19.12 -6.95 -32.55
N PRO A 173 20.19 -7.73 -32.27
CA PRO A 173 20.64 -7.96 -30.90
C PRO A 173 21.14 -6.66 -30.27
N ALA A 174 20.68 -6.39 -29.05
CA ALA A 174 21.23 -5.30 -28.24
C ALA A 174 22.70 -5.62 -27.91
N ASN A 175 23.62 -4.75 -28.33
CA ASN A 175 25.03 -4.85 -27.97
C ASN A 175 25.20 -4.65 -26.46
N TYR A 176 25.23 -5.74 -25.70
CA TYR A 176 25.52 -5.75 -24.27
C TYR A 176 26.98 -5.36 -24.01
N ARG A 177 27.24 -4.10 -23.65
CA ARG A 177 28.45 -3.75 -22.89
C ARG A 177 28.11 -3.85 -21.41
N ALA A 178 28.61 -4.91 -20.77
CA ALA A 178 28.58 -5.03 -19.31
C ALA A 178 29.28 -3.80 -18.68
N SER A 179 28.51 -2.87 -18.13
CA SER A 179 29.05 -1.78 -17.33
C SER A 179 29.52 -2.35 -15.99
N SER A 180 30.84 -2.46 -15.87
CA SER A 180 31.68 -2.56 -14.67
C SER A 180 30.99 -2.59 -13.29
N LYS A 181 31.31 -3.65 -12.54
CA LYS A 181 31.13 -3.92 -11.09
C LYS A 181 30.82 -2.71 -10.18
N PRO A 182 29.89 -2.85 -9.20
CA PRO A 182 29.81 -1.91 -8.08
C PRO A 182 31.03 -2.08 -7.17
N ARG A 183 31.84 -1.01 -7.06
CA ARG A 183 32.87 -0.88 -6.03
C ARG A 183 32.17 -0.56 -4.71
N PHE A 184 31.99 -1.56 -3.85
CA PHE A 184 31.83 -1.30 -2.42
C PHE A 184 33.17 -0.77 -1.89
N ALA A 185 33.18 0.48 -1.42
CA ALA A 185 34.23 1.00 -0.57
C ALA A 185 33.59 1.31 0.79
N PRO A 186 34.09 0.75 1.91
CA PRO A 186 33.54 1.03 3.22
C PRO A 186 34.08 2.36 3.76
N LYS A 187 33.20 3.16 4.36
CA LYS A 187 33.51 4.02 5.51
C LYS A 187 32.29 4.02 6.43
#